data_AF-A0A6A1VVJ0-F1
#
_entry.id   AF-A0A6A1VVJ0-F1
#
_cell.length_a   1.000
_cell.length_b   1.000
_cell.length_c   1.000
_cell.angle_alpha   90.00
_cell.angle_beta   90.00
_cell.angle_gamma   90.00
#
_symmetry.space_group_name_H-M   'P 1'
#
loop_
_entity.id
_entity.type
_entity.pdbx_description
1 polymer ?
#
loop_
_entity_poly.entity_id
_entity_poly.type
_entity_poly.pdbx_seq_one_letter_code
_entity_poly.pdbx_strand_id
1 'polypeptide(L)'
;MEDDSSLRNGEGKHDDNEEDQVKMEKFYALIRSFREAQNYYKRKELNELEKKNKNKKIKRVGGDEQLSCWVPKFGEEDFTEDIEFRRPLIFLGPCNKEKDKKARH
;
A
#
# COMPACT_ATOMS: atom_id res chain seq x y z
N MET A 1 30.61 -20.81 -63.97
CA MET A 1 29.19 -21.10 -63.71
C MET A 1 28.86 -20.37 -62.43
N GLU A 2 28.10 -19.29 -62.57
CA GLU A 2 27.49 -18.56 -61.47
C GLU A 2 26.25 -19.37 -61.07
N ASP A 3 26.19 -19.84 -59.83
CA ASP A 3 24.95 -20.38 -59.27
C ASP A 3 24.34 -19.31 -58.37
N ASP A 4 23.39 -18.61 -59.00
CA ASP A 4 22.37 -17.77 -58.42
C ASP A 4 21.35 -18.66 -57.67
N SER A 5 21.09 -18.37 -56.39
CA SER A 5 19.74 -18.48 -55.82
C SER A 5 19.75 -17.99 -54.38
N SER A 6 19.63 -16.67 -54.31
CA SER A 6 18.89 -15.96 -53.26
C SER A 6 17.67 -16.75 -52.77
N LEU A 7 17.71 -17.19 -51.51
CA LEU A 7 16.52 -17.41 -50.70
C LEU A 7 16.64 -16.61 -49.40
N ARG A 8 16.53 -15.30 -49.57
CA ARG A 8 15.65 -14.41 -48.79
C ARG A 8 15.23 -14.94 -47.41
N ASN A 9 16.13 -14.82 -46.44
CA ASN A 9 15.76 -14.78 -45.02
C ASN A 9 15.03 -13.45 -44.76
N GLY A 10 13.69 -13.43 -44.83
CA GLY A 10 12.97 -12.16 -44.77
C GLY A 10 11.45 -12.23 -44.67
N GLU A 11 10.88 -13.24 -44.01
CA GLU A 11 9.44 -13.29 -43.73
C GLU A 11 9.24 -13.97 -42.36
N GLY A 12 8.94 -13.17 -41.33
CA GLY A 12 8.77 -13.64 -39.95
C GLY A 12 9.04 -12.61 -38.86
N LYS A 13 9.46 -11.38 -39.19
CA LYS A 13 9.79 -10.33 -38.18
C LYS A 13 8.74 -9.22 -38.02
N HIS A 14 7.62 -9.28 -38.73
CA HIS A 14 6.61 -8.22 -38.66
C HIS A 14 5.58 -8.46 -37.55
N ASP A 15 5.19 -9.72 -37.32
CA ASP A 15 4.14 -10.10 -36.37
C ASP A 15 4.62 -10.03 -34.90
N ASP A 16 5.82 -10.55 -34.62
CA ASP A 16 6.44 -10.49 -33.29
C ASP A 16 6.63 -9.04 -32.78
N ASN A 17 6.91 -8.11 -33.69
CA ASN A 17 7.17 -6.72 -33.33
C ASN A 17 5.89 -5.99 -32.85
N GLU A 18 4.73 -6.30 -33.46
CA GLU A 18 3.45 -5.73 -33.05
C GLU A 18 3.01 -6.29 -31.69
N GLU A 19 3.15 -7.59 -31.47
CA GLU A 19 2.85 -8.20 -30.18
C GLU A 19 3.73 -7.63 -29.05
N ASP A 20 5.01 -7.48 -29.31
CA ASP A 20 5.95 -6.92 -28.33
C ASP A 20 5.64 -5.46 -28.04
N GLN A 21 5.22 -4.69 -29.04
CA GLN A 21 4.77 -3.32 -28.84
C GLN A 21 3.51 -3.25 -27.95
N VAL A 22 2.55 -4.16 -28.15
CA VAL A 22 1.35 -4.27 -27.31
C VAL A 22 1.69 -4.70 -25.87
N LYS A 23 2.63 -5.65 -25.70
CA LYS A 23 3.11 -6.08 -24.37
C LYS A 23 3.78 -4.91 -23.64
N MET A 24 4.62 -4.14 -24.34
CA MET A 24 5.28 -2.96 -23.79
C MET A 24 4.27 -1.88 -23.41
N GLU A 25 3.26 -1.62 -24.22
CA GLU A 25 2.20 -0.66 -23.89
C GLU A 25 1.42 -1.05 -22.64
N LYS A 26 1.05 -2.34 -22.51
CA LYS A 26 0.42 -2.88 -21.30
C LYS A 26 1.31 -2.72 -20.07
N PHE A 27 2.61 -2.98 -20.20
CA PHE A 27 3.57 -2.81 -19.10
C PHE A 27 3.68 -1.33 -18.66
N TYR A 28 3.76 -0.40 -19.61
CA TYR A 28 3.77 1.02 -19.27
C TYR A 28 2.45 1.51 -18.68
N ALA A 29 1.30 0.99 -19.14
CA ALA A 29 0.00 1.29 -18.55
C ALA A 29 -0.06 0.87 -17.07
N LEU A 30 0.51 -0.29 -16.72
CA LEU A 30 0.61 -0.76 -15.35
C LEU A 30 1.48 0.15 -14.47
N ILE A 31 2.64 0.59 -14.97
CA ILE A 31 3.50 1.52 -14.22
C ILE A 31 2.78 2.86 -13.99
N ARG A 32 2.08 3.37 -15.01
CA ARG A 32 1.31 4.63 -14.91
C ARG A 32 0.22 4.51 -13.86
N SER A 33 -0.57 3.44 -13.87
CA SER A 33 -1.66 3.25 -12.90
C SER A 33 -1.15 3.12 -11.47
N PHE A 34 -0.03 2.42 -11.24
CA PHE A 34 0.60 2.33 -9.92
C PHE A 34 1.07 3.71 -9.40
N ARG A 35 1.73 4.50 -10.25
CA ARG A 35 2.17 5.85 -9.90
C ARG A 35 0.99 6.77 -9.62
N GLU A 36 -0.09 6.66 -10.39
CA GLU A 36 -1.31 7.41 -10.19
C GLU A 36 -1.98 7.06 -8.87
N ALA A 37 -2.14 5.76 -8.56
CA ALA A 37 -2.67 5.29 -7.29
C ALA A 37 -1.84 5.80 -6.11
N GLN A 38 -0.51 5.68 -6.18
CA GLN A 38 0.38 6.18 -5.14
C GLN A 38 0.26 7.70 -4.96
N ASN A 39 0.18 8.46 -6.05
CA ASN A 39 -0.01 9.91 -6.00
C ASN A 39 -1.39 10.28 -5.43
N TYR A 40 -2.44 9.52 -5.73
CA TYR A 40 -3.76 9.69 -5.15
C TYR A 40 -3.72 9.54 -3.63
N TYR A 41 -3.10 8.48 -3.11
CA TYR A 41 -2.96 8.27 -1.66
C TYR A 41 -2.15 9.39 -1.00
N LYS A 42 -1.02 9.80 -1.60
CA LYS A 42 -0.22 10.93 -1.09
C LYS A 42 -1.02 12.22 -1.02
N ARG A 43 -1.79 12.55 -2.06
CA ARG A 43 -2.63 13.76 -2.08
C ARG A 43 -3.78 13.67 -1.08
N LYS A 44 -4.40 12.49 -0.94
CA LYS A 44 -5.48 12.26 0.02
C LYS A 44 -4.97 12.41 1.45
N GLU A 45 -3.83 11.80 1.77
CA GLU A 45 -3.19 11.89 3.08
C GLU A 45 -2.79 13.34 3.41
N LEU A 46 -2.20 14.07 2.45
CA LEU A 46 -1.84 15.48 2.63
C LEU A 46 -3.09 16.33 2.90
N ASN A 47 -4.18 16.12 2.16
CA ASN A 47 -5.46 16.81 2.37
C ASN A 47 -6.06 16.48 3.75
N GLU A 48 -6.02 15.21 4.18
CA GLU A 48 -6.47 14.80 5.52
C GLU A 48 -5.62 15.42 6.64
N LEU A 49 -4.29 15.48 6.45
CA LEU A 49 -3.37 16.13 7.38
C LEU A 49 -3.63 17.65 7.46
N GLU A 50 -3.87 18.30 6.31
CA GLU A 50 -4.21 19.71 6.24
C GLU A 50 -5.52 20.01 6.97
N LYS A 51 -6.56 19.19 6.76
CA LYS A 51 -7.85 19.29 7.48
C LYS A 51 -7.66 19.13 8.99
N LYS A 52 -6.87 18.14 9.44
CA LYS A 52 -6.54 17.93 10.85
C LYS A 52 -5.81 19.14 11.45
N ASN A 53 -4.91 19.77 10.71
CA ASN A 53 -4.16 20.95 11.16
C ASN A 53 -5.03 22.21 11.26
N LYS A 54 -5.97 22.43 10.34
CA LYS A 54 -6.95 23.53 10.41
C LYS A 54 -7.86 23.40 11.64
N ASN A 55 -8.33 22.18 11.92
CA ASN A 55 -9.19 21.90 13.08
C ASN A 55 -8.44 22.05 14.42
N LYS A 56 -7.14 21.71 14.47
CA LYS A 56 -6.28 21.95 15.64
C LYS A 56 -6.03 23.44 15.92
N LYS A 57 -6.05 24.31 14.89
CA LYS A 57 -5.86 25.75 15.08
C LYS A 57 -7.11 26.42 15.68
N ILE A 58 -8.30 25.91 15.37
CA ILE A 58 -9.58 26.37 15.95
C ILE A 58 -9.74 25.88 17.41
N LYS A 59 -9.33 24.64 17.73
CA LYS A 59 -9.42 24.10 19.10
C LYS A 59 -8.47 24.75 20.11
N ARG A 60 -7.40 25.43 19.68
CA ARG A 60 -6.47 26.13 20.58
C ARG A 60 -6.94 27.51 21.06
N VAL A 61 -8.13 27.96 20.65
CA VAL A 61 -8.73 29.23 21.10
C VAL A 61 -9.56 29.06 22.39
N GLY A 62 -9.74 27.84 22.89
CA GLY A 62 -10.47 27.61 24.14
C GLY A 62 -9.89 26.47 24.97
N GLY A 63 -9.28 26.82 26.09
CA GLY A 63 -9.11 25.96 27.27
C GLY A 63 -7.94 24.98 27.22
N ASP A 64 -7.14 25.02 28.28
CA ASP A 64 -5.94 24.22 28.55
C ASP A 64 -6.23 22.72 28.77
N GLU A 65 -6.76 22.03 27.78
CA GLU A 65 -6.81 20.57 27.81
C GLU A 65 -5.75 20.02 26.86
N GLN A 66 -4.55 19.86 27.43
CA GLN A 66 -3.49 19.01 26.88
C GLN A 66 -4.11 17.68 26.45
N LEU A 67 -4.26 17.50 25.14
CA LEU A 67 -4.50 16.21 24.52
C LEU A 67 -3.47 15.25 25.10
N SER A 68 -3.91 14.32 25.95
CA SER A 68 -3.06 13.33 26.62
C SER A 68 -2.52 12.36 25.57
N CYS A 69 -1.47 12.81 24.87
CA CYS A 69 -0.71 12.00 23.95
C CYS A 69 0.02 10.98 24.82
N TRP A 70 -0.45 9.73 24.81
CA TRP A 70 0.27 8.65 25.45
C TRP A 70 1.61 8.49 24.74
N VAL A 71 2.67 8.96 25.39
CA VAL A 71 4.05 8.80 24.94
C VAL A 71 4.71 7.86 25.94
N PRO A 72 4.96 6.59 25.55
CA PRO A 72 5.79 5.71 26.34
C PRO A 72 7.15 6.35 26.55
N LYS A 73 7.61 6.35 27.79
CA LYS A 73 8.98 6.75 28.13
C LYS A 73 9.72 5.48 28.48
N PHE A 74 10.79 5.22 27.75
CA PHE A 74 11.64 4.09 28.00
C PHE A 74 12.84 4.52 28.86
N GLY A 75 13.16 3.71 29.87
CA GLY A 75 14.35 3.81 30.70
C GLY A 75 15.44 2.83 30.23
N GLU A 76 16.63 2.91 30.83
CA GLU A 76 17.72 1.97 30.57
C GLU A 76 17.38 0.55 31.06
N GLU A 77 16.60 0.46 32.15
CA GLU A 77 16.02 -0.79 32.65
C GLU A 77 15.21 -1.58 31.60
N ASP A 78 14.51 -0.91 30.67
CA ASP A 78 13.70 -1.60 29.64
C ASP A 78 14.54 -2.41 28.63
N PHE A 79 15.85 -2.18 28.59
CA PHE A 79 16.77 -2.83 27.65
C PHE A 79 17.75 -3.80 28.32
N THR A 80 17.79 -3.82 29.64
CA THR A 80 18.73 -4.65 30.42
C THR A 80 18.05 -5.81 31.14
N GLU A 81 16.72 -5.86 31.13
CA GLU A 81 15.96 -6.99 31.65
C GLU A 81 16.04 -8.19 30.68
N ASP A 82 16.47 -9.34 31.19
CA ASP A 82 16.50 -10.59 30.45
C ASP A 82 15.07 -11.01 30.08
N ILE A 83 14.72 -10.89 28.79
CA ILE A 83 13.38 -11.21 28.30
C ILE A 83 13.17 -12.73 28.33
N GLU A 84 12.39 -13.21 29.30
CA GLU A 84 11.88 -14.58 29.28
C GLU A 84 10.76 -14.70 28.22
N PHE A 85 11.11 -15.25 27.05
CA PHE A 85 10.11 -15.61 26.04
C PHE A 85 9.20 -16.72 26.58
N ARG A 86 8.04 -16.32 27.13
CA ARG A 86 6.95 -17.25 27.40
C ARG A 86 6.52 -17.90 26.09
N ARG A 87 6.26 -19.21 26.13
CA ARG A 87 5.87 -20.03 24.97
C ARG A 87 4.76 -19.33 24.15
N PRO A 88 4.73 -19.51 22.82
CA PRO A 88 3.82 -18.78 21.96
C PRO A 88 2.39 -18.90 22.45
N LEU A 89 1.72 -17.76 22.66
CA LEU A 89 0.28 -17.71 22.85
C LEU A 89 -0.33 -18.29 21.57
N ILE A 90 -1.00 -19.43 21.72
CA ILE A 90 -1.79 -20.04 20.65
C ILE A 90 -2.73 -18.95 20.15
N PHE A 91 -2.57 -18.56 18.89
CA PHE A 91 -3.36 -17.51 18.26
C PHE A 91 -4.81 -18.02 18.18
N LEU A 92 -5.65 -17.63 19.14
CA LEU A 92 -7.08 -17.89 19.04
C LEU A 92 -7.58 -17.04 17.87
N GLY A 93 -7.98 -17.73 16.80
CA GLY A 93 -8.44 -17.11 15.56
C GLY A 93 -9.59 -16.12 15.77
N PRO A 94 -9.90 -15.29 14.75
CA PRO A 94 -10.90 -14.24 14.86
C PRO A 94 -12.24 -14.79 15.37
N CYS A 95 -12.74 -14.20 16.46
CA CYS A 95 -14.07 -14.51 16.98
C CYS A 95 -15.10 -13.73 16.16
N ASN A 96 -15.63 -14.36 15.11
CA ASN A 96 -16.75 -13.83 14.34
C ASN A 96 -18.01 -13.96 15.23
N LYS A 97 -18.38 -12.88 15.94
CA LYS A 97 -19.70 -12.82 16.59
C LYS A 97 -20.71 -12.40 15.52
N GLU A 98 -21.28 -13.38 14.84
CA GLU A 98 -22.48 -13.16 14.04
C GLU A 98 -23.60 -12.71 14.99
N LYS A 99 -24.19 -11.55 14.69
CA LYS A 99 -25.31 -11.01 15.44
C LYS A 99 -26.58 -11.70 14.95
N ASP A 100 -27.01 -12.72 15.67
CA ASP A 100 -28.34 -13.30 15.51
C ASP A 100 -29.40 -12.21 15.71
N LYS A 101 -30.05 -11.80 14.62
CA LYS A 101 -31.25 -10.98 14.68
C LYS A 101 -32.39 -11.88 15.16
N LYS A 102 -32.67 -11.87 16.46
CA LYS A 102 -33.95 -12.40 16.99
C LYS A 102 -35.10 -11.57 16.41
N ALA A 103 -35.89 -12.19 15.54
CA ALA A 103 -37.25 -11.75 15.30
C ALA A 103 -38.12 -12.13 16.51
N ARG A 104 -38.62 -11.12 17.23
CA ARG A 104 -39.89 -11.15 17.97
C ARG A 104 -40.85 -10.31 17.11
N HIS A 105 -42.12 -10.62 16.88
CA HIS A 105 -43.03 -11.57 17.50
C HIS A 105 -44.12 -11.92 16.48
#